data_AF-A0A4P6D8B0-F1
#
_entry.id   AF-A0A4P6D8B0-F1
#
_cell.length_a   1.000
_cell.length_b   1.000
_cell.length_c   1.000
_cell.angle_alpha   90.00
_cell.angle_beta   90.00
_cell.angle_gamma   90.00
#
_symmetry.space_group_name_H-M   'P 1'
#
loop_
_entity.id
_entity.type
_entity.pdbx_description
1 polymer ?
#
loop_
_entity_poly.entity_id
_entity_poly.type
_entity_poly.pdbx_seq_one_letter_code
_entity_poly.pdbx_strand_id
1 'polypeptide(L)'
;MSAVDEVIRERLRKLRCDEQAASGSLTSEKSDSLPKPSKKTNVEQVDDLLKQLTDESVLDEAYGKDKTEIDAQIRRRLERLKVWELGPPKASFKEIGRLKSVPDVVNELLSRPGLHRHDVEDEMVEDDDRDSGKMSADDGSSSDDSDSPPNYCVFCKSEPSIVCIDCYKDSYCSKCFNEFHEPEDDHKTFTYVQKKKK
;
A
#
# COMPACT_ATOMS: atom_id res chain seq x y z
N MET A 1 -46.77 14.19 8.44
CA MET A 1 -45.33 14.26 8.71
C MET A 1 -44.85 12.84 8.92
N SER A 2 -43.84 12.40 8.18
CA SER A 2 -43.44 10.99 8.15
C SER A 2 -42.63 10.64 9.40
N ALA A 3 -42.66 9.36 9.83
CA ALA A 3 -41.82 8.88 10.93
C ALA A 3 -40.32 9.12 10.66
N VAL A 4 -39.94 9.17 9.37
CA VAL A 4 -38.59 9.50 8.94
C VAL A 4 -38.23 10.96 9.26
N ASP A 5 -39.19 11.90 9.10
CA ASP A 5 -39.00 13.31 9.45
C ASP A 5 -38.84 13.52 10.97
N GLU A 6 -39.42 12.64 11.79
CA GLU A 6 -39.23 12.62 13.25
C GLU A 6 -37.80 12.21 13.60
N VAL A 7 -37.31 11.11 13.01
CA VAL A 7 -35.95 10.58 13.24
C VAL A 7 -34.89 11.57 12.76
N ILE A 8 -35.11 12.21 11.61
CA ILE A 8 -34.20 13.24 11.09
C ILE A 8 -34.15 14.44 12.04
N ARG A 9 -35.30 14.92 12.53
CA ARG A 9 -35.34 16.04 13.50
C ARG A 9 -34.70 15.67 14.84
N GLU A 10 -34.88 14.45 15.31
CA GLU A 10 -34.22 13.92 16.52
C GLU A 10 -32.70 13.93 16.37
N ARG A 11 -32.19 13.44 15.23
CA ARG A 11 -30.75 13.36 14.96
C ARG A 11 -30.12 14.74 14.79
N LEU A 12 -30.81 15.67 14.14
CA LEU A 12 -30.37 17.07 14.01
C LEU A 12 -30.33 17.81 15.36
N ARG A 13 -31.27 17.51 16.28
CA ARG A 13 -31.20 18.03 17.65
C ARG A 13 -29.99 17.49 18.39
N LYS A 14 -29.73 16.19 18.29
CA LYS A 14 -28.60 15.54 18.95
C LYS A 14 -27.25 16.10 18.47
N LEU A 15 -27.09 16.28 17.16
CA LEU A 15 -25.88 16.89 16.58
C LEU A 15 -25.65 18.32 17.07
N ARG A 16 -26.68 19.17 17.20
CA ARG A 16 -26.51 20.53 17.75
C ARG A 16 -26.14 20.56 19.23
N CYS A 17 -26.64 19.61 20.02
CA CYS A 17 -26.23 19.48 21.43
C CYS A 17 -24.78 19.03 21.54
N ASP A 18 -24.35 18.10 20.69
CA ASP A 18 -22.96 17.62 20.66
C ASP A 18 -22.01 18.72 20.12
N GLU A 19 -22.44 19.52 19.13
CA GLU A 19 -21.69 20.68 18.67
C GLU A 19 -21.65 21.82 19.70
N GLN A 20 -22.69 22.03 20.51
CA GLN A 20 -22.66 23.01 21.61
C GLN A 20 -21.81 22.55 22.81
N ALA A 21 -21.77 21.23 23.07
CA ALA A 21 -20.84 20.65 24.04
C ALA A 21 -19.38 20.70 23.54
N ALA A 22 -19.15 20.58 22.22
CA ALA A 22 -17.82 20.68 21.61
C ALA A 22 -17.36 22.14 21.36
N SER A 23 -18.28 23.08 21.09
CA SER A 23 -17.96 24.49 20.82
C SER A 23 -17.83 25.36 22.07
N GLY A 24 -18.13 24.82 23.26
CA GLY A 24 -17.73 25.41 24.55
C GLY A 24 -16.25 25.19 24.91
N SER A 25 -15.49 24.45 24.11
CA SER A 25 -14.07 24.15 24.36
C SER A 25 -13.21 24.31 23.11
N LEU A 26 -13.35 25.45 22.41
CA LEU A 26 -12.43 25.88 21.36
C LEU A 26 -12.00 27.34 21.61
N THR A 27 -11.22 27.54 22.68
CA THR A 27 -10.08 28.47 22.60
C THR A 27 -9.04 27.75 21.74
N SER A 28 -8.89 28.09 20.46
CA SER A 28 -7.96 29.13 20.01
C SER A 28 -6.62 29.04 20.76
N GLU A 29 -5.53 28.89 20.00
CA GLU A 29 -4.12 28.88 20.43
C GLU A 29 -3.52 27.51 20.76
N LYS A 30 -3.23 26.72 19.71
CA LYS A 30 -2.13 25.74 19.74
C LYS A 30 -1.28 25.86 18.48
N SER A 31 -0.54 26.96 18.39
CA SER A 31 0.66 27.10 17.57
C SER A 31 1.44 28.29 18.13
N ASP A 32 2.69 28.03 18.54
CA ASP A 32 3.68 28.97 19.08
C ASP A 32 3.54 29.47 20.53
N SER A 33 3.50 28.53 21.49
CA SER A 33 4.00 28.84 22.84
C SER A 33 5.24 28.02 23.15
N LEU A 34 6.39 28.71 23.18
CA LEU A 34 7.62 28.25 23.84
C LEU A 34 7.28 27.61 25.19
N PRO A 35 7.97 26.53 25.61
CA PRO A 35 7.68 25.87 26.88
C PRO A 35 7.79 26.88 28.02
N LYS A 36 6.68 27.10 28.73
CA LYS A 36 6.63 28.00 29.89
C LYS A 36 7.64 27.51 30.93
N PRO A 37 8.43 28.41 31.56
CA PRO A 37 9.36 28.01 32.61
C PRO A 37 8.57 27.34 33.74
N SER A 38 8.84 26.05 33.93
CA SER A 38 8.15 25.25 34.94
C SER A 38 8.52 25.80 36.32
N LYS A 39 7.50 26.10 37.14
CA LYS A 39 7.68 26.43 38.57
C LYS A 39 7.90 25.17 39.42
N LYS A 40 8.02 24.00 38.78
CA LYS A 40 8.10 22.71 39.44
C LYS A 40 9.48 22.53 40.06
N THR A 41 9.52 21.98 41.26
CA THR A 41 10.77 21.64 41.94
C THR A 41 11.52 20.57 41.13
N ASN A 42 12.86 20.47 41.28
CA ASN A 42 13.64 19.43 40.59
C ASN A 42 13.10 18.01 40.88
N VAL A 43 12.55 17.79 42.07
CA VAL A 43 11.96 16.50 42.46
C VAL A 43 10.68 16.21 41.66
N GLU A 44 9.79 17.19 41.52
CA GLU A 44 8.58 17.06 40.70
C GLU A 44 8.91 16.87 39.22
N GLN A 45 9.95 17.52 38.71
CA GLN A 45 10.40 17.33 37.33
C GLN A 45 10.92 15.91 37.08
N VAL A 46 11.65 15.34 38.04
CA VAL A 46 12.13 13.96 37.97
C VAL A 46 10.96 12.97 38.06
N ASP A 47 9.98 13.25 38.93
CA ASP A 47 8.77 12.43 39.06
C ASP A 47 7.93 12.45 37.77
N ASP A 48 7.76 13.62 37.15
CA ASP A 48 7.09 13.75 35.85
C ASP A 48 7.81 12.95 34.76
N LEU A 49 9.15 12.98 34.73
CA LEU A 49 9.95 12.22 33.77
C LEU A 49 9.84 10.71 33.98
N LEU A 50 9.90 10.26 35.23
CA LEU A 50 9.69 8.86 35.59
C LEU A 50 8.29 8.40 35.18
N LYS A 51 7.27 9.24 35.45
CA LYS A 51 5.89 8.97 35.04
C LYS A 51 5.75 8.88 33.53
N GLN A 52 6.37 9.79 32.78
CA GLN A 52 6.36 9.74 31.32
C GLN A 52 7.00 8.45 30.79
N LEU A 53 8.13 8.04 31.37
CA LEU A 53 8.82 6.81 30.98
C LEU A 53 7.98 5.55 31.29
N THR A 54 7.30 5.53 32.44
CA THR A 54 6.38 4.42 32.75
C THR A 54 5.18 4.39 31.81
N ASP A 55 4.59 5.55 31.52
CA ASP A 55 3.45 5.65 30.61
C ASP A 55 3.85 5.21 29.18
N GLU A 56 5.05 5.55 28.72
CA GLU A 56 5.62 5.11 27.43
C GLU A 56 5.86 3.60 27.40
N SER A 57 6.43 3.02 28.46
CA SER A 57 6.67 1.57 28.53
C SER A 57 5.37 0.74 28.45
N VAL A 58 4.28 1.26 29.02
CA VAL A 58 2.96 0.62 28.93
C VAL A 58 2.43 0.66 27.49
N LEU A 59 2.65 1.77 26.79
CA LEU A 59 2.28 1.88 25.39
C LEU A 59 3.10 0.91 24.53
N ASP A 60 4.41 0.81 24.73
CA ASP A 60 5.26 -0.14 23.99
C ASP A 60 4.80 -1.59 24.17
N GLU A 61 4.42 -1.99 25.38
CA GLU A 61 3.87 -3.33 25.63
C GLU A 61 2.53 -3.56 24.91
N ALA A 62 1.65 -2.55 24.88
CA ALA A 62 0.37 -2.63 24.19
C ALA A 62 0.56 -2.72 22.67
N TYR A 63 1.40 -1.86 22.09
CA TYR A 63 1.75 -1.89 20.66
C TYR A 63 2.45 -3.20 20.28
N GLY A 64 3.29 -3.75 21.15
CA GLY A 64 3.92 -5.06 20.94
C GLY A 64 2.89 -6.19 20.84
N LYS A 65 1.89 -6.22 21.73
CA LYS A 65 0.80 -7.20 21.70
C LYS A 65 -0.03 -7.07 20.43
N ASP A 66 -0.44 -5.85 20.09
CA ASP A 66 -1.23 -5.57 18.89
C ASP A 66 -0.47 -5.98 17.62
N LYS A 67 0.83 -5.69 17.53
CA LYS A 67 1.68 -6.12 16.41
C LYS A 67 1.65 -7.64 16.24
N THR A 68 1.83 -8.40 17.33
CA THR A 68 1.80 -9.88 17.26
C THR A 68 0.44 -10.43 16.87
N GLU A 69 -0.65 -9.77 17.27
CA GLU A 69 -2.02 -10.13 16.90
C GLU A 69 -2.31 -9.83 15.43
N ILE A 70 -1.88 -8.65 14.96
CA ILE A 70 -1.96 -8.25 13.55
C ILE A 70 -1.18 -9.23 12.67
N ASP A 71 0.05 -9.59 13.03
CA ASP A 71 0.86 -10.56 12.30
C ASP A 71 0.19 -11.95 12.27
N ALA A 72 -0.41 -12.39 13.39
CA ALA A 72 -1.17 -13.63 13.43
C ALA A 72 -2.43 -13.58 12.54
N GLN A 73 -3.10 -12.43 12.46
CA GLN A 73 -4.24 -12.22 11.57
C GLN A 73 -3.82 -12.20 10.10
N ILE A 74 -2.69 -11.58 9.76
CA ILE A 74 -2.12 -11.57 8.41
C ILE A 74 -1.79 -13.01 8.00
N ARG A 75 -1.09 -13.78 8.84
CA ARG A 75 -0.80 -15.20 8.58
C ARG A 75 -2.07 -16.00 8.28
N ARG A 76 -3.12 -15.86 9.10
CA ARG A 76 -4.43 -16.50 8.86
C ARG A 76 -5.10 -16.09 7.55
N ARG A 77 -4.95 -14.83 7.13
CA ARG A 77 -5.48 -14.34 5.84
C ARG A 77 -4.69 -14.91 4.67
N LEU A 78 -3.36 -14.90 4.77
CA LEU A 78 -2.48 -15.47 3.75
C LEU A 78 -2.69 -16.96 3.57
N GLU A 79 -2.90 -17.71 4.66
CA GLU A 79 -3.22 -19.14 4.59
C GLU A 79 -4.56 -19.39 3.88
N ARG A 80 -5.60 -18.59 4.16
CA ARG A 80 -6.88 -18.67 3.42
C ARG A 80 -6.72 -18.35 1.94
N LEU A 81 -5.87 -17.38 1.59
CA LEU A 81 -5.56 -17.03 0.20
C LEU A 81 -4.74 -18.13 -0.49
N LYS A 82 -3.80 -18.76 0.22
CA LYS A 82 -3.04 -19.91 -0.29
C LYS A 82 -3.94 -21.10 -0.62
N VAL A 83 -4.98 -21.34 0.20
CA VAL A 83 -6.02 -22.34 -0.09
C VAL A 83 -6.86 -21.94 -1.31
N TRP A 84 -7.09 -20.65 -1.53
CA TRP A 84 -7.77 -20.14 -2.72
C TRP A 84 -6.94 -20.28 -4.00
N GLU A 85 -5.61 -20.12 -3.92
CA GLU A 85 -4.68 -20.32 -5.06
C GLU A 85 -4.52 -21.80 -5.45
N LEU A 86 -4.73 -22.74 -4.52
CA LEU A 86 -4.83 -24.17 -4.82
C LEU A 86 -6.19 -24.57 -5.46
N GLY A 87 -7.00 -23.57 -5.81
CA GLY A 87 -8.30 -23.71 -6.44
C GLY A 87 -9.43 -23.78 -5.41
N PRO A 88 -10.61 -23.20 -5.71
CA PRO A 88 -11.76 -23.25 -4.81
C PRO A 88 -12.09 -24.71 -4.47
N PRO A 89 -12.47 -25.04 -3.22
CA PRO A 89 -13.03 -26.35 -2.93
C PRO A 89 -14.21 -26.54 -3.88
N LYS A 90 -14.18 -27.64 -4.66
CA LYS A 90 -15.21 -28.01 -5.62
C LYS A 90 -16.55 -28.25 -4.88
N ALA A 91 -17.19 -27.18 -4.44
CA ALA A 91 -18.63 -27.15 -4.29
C ALA A 91 -19.17 -27.19 -5.71
N SER A 92 -19.74 -28.34 -6.05
CA SER A 92 -20.40 -28.67 -7.30
C SER A 92 -21.25 -27.51 -7.84
N PHE A 93 -20.66 -26.70 -8.73
CA PHE A 93 -21.42 -25.82 -9.61
C PHE A 93 -21.95 -26.70 -10.74
N LYS A 94 -23.16 -27.21 -10.55
CA LYS A 94 -23.92 -27.84 -11.62
C LYS A 94 -24.12 -26.81 -12.73
N GLU A 95 -23.46 -27.09 -13.85
CA GLU A 95 -24.10 -27.04 -15.17
C GLU A 95 -24.65 -25.67 -15.60
N ILE A 96 -23.77 -24.84 -16.17
CA ILE A 96 -24.17 -23.97 -17.28
C ILE A 96 -23.21 -24.29 -18.42
N GLY A 97 -23.78 -24.94 -19.44
CA GLY A 97 -23.02 -25.65 -20.45
C GLY A 97 -22.25 -24.77 -21.44
N ARG A 98 -21.59 -25.52 -22.32
CA ARG A 98 -21.21 -25.18 -23.70
C ARG A 98 -19.70 -24.97 -23.99
N LEU A 99 -19.04 -26.12 -24.16
CA LEU A 99 -18.11 -26.50 -25.26
C LEU A 99 -16.74 -25.81 -25.41
N LYS A 100 -15.67 -26.60 -25.18
CA LYS A 100 -14.67 -26.99 -26.20
C LYS A 100 -14.31 -28.46 -26.00
N SER A 101 -14.16 -29.23 -27.08
CA SER A 101 -13.91 -30.68 -27.04
C SER A 101 -12.48 -31.01 -26.60
N VAL A 102 -12.34 -32.13 -25.89
CA VAL A 102 -11.12 -32.66 -25.27
C VAL A 102 -9.85 -32.67 -26.14
N PRO A 103 -9.87 -32.88 -27.47
CA PRO A 103 -8.64 -32.90 -28.27
C PRO A 103 -7.91 -31.55 -28.36
N ASP A 104 -8.65 -30.44 -28.20
CA ASP A 104 -8.14 -29.07 -28.41
C ASP A 104 -7.28 -28.60 -27.22
N VAL A 105 -7.68 -29.00 -26.00
CA VAL A 105 -6.96 -28.71 -24.75
C VAL A 105 -5.62 -29.43 -24.70
N VAL A 106 -5.54 -30.65 -25.26
CA VAL A 106 -4.32 -31.46 -25.28
C VAL A 106 -3.28 -30.88 -26.25
N ASN A 107 -3.71 -30.38 -27.42
CA ASN A 107 -2.81 -29.78 -28.40
C ASN A 107 -2.22 -28.42 -27.95
N GLU A 108 -2.96 -27.65 -27.13
CA GLU A 108 -2.48 -26.40 -26.52
C GLU A 108 -1.47 -26.66 -25.37
N LEU A 109 -1.65 -27.77 -24.63
CA LEU A 109 -0.72 -28.20 -23.58
C LEU A 109 0.62 -28.74 -24.14
N LEU A 110 0.60 -29.45 -25.27
CA LEU A 110 1.82 -29.99 -25.90
C LEU A 110 2.62 -28.94 -26.70
N SER A 111 2.01 -27.83 -27.10
CA SER A 111 2.66 -26.78 -27.91
C SER A 111 3.30 -25.66 -27.07
N ARG A 112 3.45 -25.85 -25.75
CA ARG A 112 4.00 -24.85 -24.83
C ARG A 112 5.44 -25.24 -24.41
N PRO A 113 6.50 -24.66 -25.00
CA PRO A 113 7.87 -24.89 -24.55
C PRO A 113 8.19 -23.97 -23.36
N GLY A 114 8.72 -24.54 -22.27
CA GLY A 114 9.68 -23.81 -21.43
C GLY A 114 9.23 -23.28 -20.07
N LEU A 115 8.60 -24.09 -19.21
CA LEU A 115 8.80 -23.91 -17.76
C LEU A 115 9.89 -24.88 -17.30
N HIS A 116 11.10 -24.35 -17.25
CA HIS A 116 12.28 -24.97 -16.67
C HIS A 116 12.01 -25.24 -15.19
N ARG A 117 11.94 -26.52 -14.84
CA ARG A 117 11.99 -27.00 -13.47
C ARG A 117 13.32 -26.56 -12.84
N HIS A 118 13.27 -25.82 -11.75
CA HIS A 118 14.30 -25.86 -10.74
C HIS A 118 13.76 -26.72 -9.59
N ASP A 119 14.04 -28.02 -9.67
CA ASP A 119 13.92 -28.93 -8.53
C ASP A 119 15.33 -29.05 -7.91
N VAL A 120 15.41 -28.75 -6.60
CA VAL A 120 16.47 -29.06 -5.59
C VAL A 120 17.89 -28.57 -5.94
N GLU A 121 18.73 -28.09 -5.01
CA GLU A 121 19.35 -28.84 -3.91
C GLU A 121 19.66 -27.94 -2.71
N ASP A 122 19.35 -28.48 -1.53
CA ASP A 122 19.73 -28.04 -0.20
C ASP A 122 21.18 -28.51 0.01
N GLU A 123 22.18 -27.63 0.04
CA GLU A 123 23.50 -27.96 0.61
C GLU A 123 24.05 -26.80 1.44
N MET A 124 24.29 -27.13 2.71
CA MET A 124 25.07 -26.38 3.67
C MET A 124 26.54 -26.44 3.27
N VAL A 125 27.20 -25.29 3.12
CA VAL A 125 28.67 -25.23 3.12
C VAL A 125 29.11 -24.06 3.97
N GLU A 126 29.75 -24.39 5.10
CA GLU A 126 30.49 -23.47 5.96
C GLU A 126 31.80 -23.04 5.30
N ASP A 127 32.29 -21.87 5.73
CA ASP A 127 33.64 -21.32 5.71
C ASP A 127 34.68 -21.83 4.68
N ASP A 128 35.17 -20.92 3.83
CA ASP A 128 36.61 -20.80 3.56
C ASP A 128 36.98 -19.42 2.95
N ASP A 129 37.89 -18.73 3.64
CA ASP A 129 38.64 -17.56 3.17
C ASP A 129 39.50 -17.92 1.95
N ARG A 130 39.37 -17.22 0.81
CA ARG A 130 40.49 -16.70 -0.01
C ARG A 130 40.11 -16.14 -1.39
N ASP A 131 40.60 -14.93 -1.60
CA ASP A 131 41.45 -14.50 -2.72
C ASP A 131 40.85 -14.26 -4.13
N SER A 132 40.84 -12.97 -4.47
CA SER A 132 41.23 -12.37 -5.75
C SER A 132 40.84 -13.07 -7.05
N GLY A 133 39.75 -12.59 -7.66
CA GLY A 133 39.35 -13.00 -9.00
C GLY A 133 38.53 -11.97 -9.76
N LYS A 134 39.20 -10.97 -10.33
CA LYS A 134 38.97 -10.49 -11.71
C LYS A 134 37.49 -10.33 -12.12
N MET A 135 36.89 -9.18 -11.78
CA MET A 135 35.62 -8.75 -12.36
C MET A 135 35.79 -8.45 -13.86
N SER A 136 35.43 -9.42 -14.70
CA SER A 136 35.18 -9.20 -16.12
C SER A 136 33.96 -8.28 -16.25
N ALA A 137 34.16 -7.11 -16.83
CA ALA A 137 33.09 -6.26 -17.31
C ALA A 137 32.44 -6.93 -18.53
N ASP A 138 31.41 -7.72 -18.29
CA ASP A 138 30.40 -8.04 -19.31
C ASP A 138 29.37 -6.90 -19.27
N ASP A 139 29.49 -5.98 -20.23
CA ASP A 139 28.48 -4.99 -20.55
C ASP A 139 27.36 -5.69 -21.33
N GLY A 140 26.62 -6.53 -20.62
CA GLY A 140 25.36 -7.09 -21.05
C GLY A 140 24.31 -5.99 -20.97
N SER A 141 24.31 -5.06 -21.93
CA SER A 141 23.19 -4.15 -22.18
C SER A 141 22.00 -4.97 -22.67
N SER A 142 21.34 -5.68 -21.75
CA SER A 142 19.96 -6.11 -21.94
C SER A 142 19.14 -4.84 -21.95
N SER A 143 18.66 -4.43 -23.12
CA SER A 143 17.65 -3.39 -23.24
C SER A 143 16.40 -3.84 -22.48
N ASP A 144 16.38 -3.47 -21.21
CA ASP A 144 15.26 -3.64 -20.30
C ASP A 144 14.15 -2.69 -20.77
N ASP A 145 13.32 -3.19 -21.68
CA ASP A 145 12.10 -2.55 -22.19
C ASP A 145 11.01 -2.41 -21.09
N SER A 146 11.35 -2.67 -19.82
CA SER A 146 10.45 -2.62 -18.67
C SER A 146 10.20 -1.21 -18.12
N ASP A 147 10.94 -0.20 -18.57
CA ASP A 147 10.83 1.20 -18.13
C ASP A 147 10.04 2.08 -19.12
N SER A 148 9.17 1.45 -19.93
CA SER A 148 8.23 2.18 -20.79
C SER A 148 7.05 2.70 -19.96
N PRO A 149 6.76 4.01 -19.95
CA PRO A 149 5.66 4.58 -19.18
C PRO A 149 4.33 3.90 -19.54
N PRO A 150 3.44 3.64 -18.56
CA PRO A 150 2.18 2.98 -18.83
C PRO A 150 1.37 3.76 -19.87
N ASN A 151 0.66 3.03 -20.74
CA ASN A 151 -0.18 3.61 -21.79
C ASN A 151 -1.55 4.08 -21.28
N TYR A 152 -1.72 4.17 -19.97
CA TYR A 152 -2.92 4.61 -19.29
C TYR A 152 -2.54 5.51 -18.10
N CYS A 153 -3.45 6.39 -17.71
CA CYS A 153 -3.32 7.19 -16.51
C CYS A 153 -3.37 6.29 -15.25
N VAL A 154 -2.41 6.45 -14.34
CA VAL A 154 -2.30 5.64 -13.10
C VAL A 154 -3.58 5.69 -12.24
N PHE A 155 -4.29 6.82 -12.24
CA PHE A 155 -5.49 7.00 -11.40
C PHE A 155 -6.80 6.53 -12.07
N CYS A 156 -7.06 6.99 -13.29
CA CYS A 156 -8.36 6.80 -13.94
C CYS A 156 -8.34 5.82 -15.12
N LYS A 157 -7.16 5.28 -15.46
CA LYS A 157 -6.94 4.37 -16.61
C LYS A 157 -7.35 4.95 -17.97
N SER A 158 -7.56 6.26 -18.07
CA SER A 158 -7.81 6.96 -19.34
C SER A 158 -6.51 7.14 -20.13
N GLU A 159 -6.61 7.65 -21.35
CA GLU A 159 -5.42 8.01 -22.15
C GLU A 159 -4.56 9.04 -21.39
N PRO A 160 -3.25 8.77 -21.20
CA PRO A 160 -2.36 9.70 -20.55
C PRO A 160 -1.87 10.73 -21.56
N SER A 161 -1.69 11.96 -21.09
CA SER A 161 -1.18 13.08 -21.88
C SER A 161 0.16 13.59 -21.37
N ILE A 162 0.48 13.29 -20.11
CA ILE A 162 1.61 13.83 -19.36
C ILE A 162 2.34 12.66 -18.70
N VAL A 163 3.68 12.69 -18.70
CA VAL A 163 4.53 11.78 -17.93
C VAL A 163 5.33 12.61 -16.94
N CYS A 164 5.28 12.27 -15.66
CA CYS A 164 6.03 12.97 -14.61
C CYS A 164 7.34 12.23 -14.35
N ILE A 165 8.49 12.89 -14.52
CA ILE A 165 9.80 12.28 -14.28
C ILE A 165 10.03 12.06 -12.79
N ASP A 166 9.60 13.02 -11.97
CA ASP A 166 9.86 13.02 -10.53
C ASP A 166 8.94 12.04 -9.78
N CYS A 167 7.83 11.64 -10.40
CA CYS A 167 6.97 10.53 -9.94
C CYS A 167 7.27 9.24 -10.71
N TYR A 168 8.53 8.81 -10.76
CA TYR A 168 8.94 7.53 -11.33
C TYR A 168 8.49 7.29 -12.79
N LYS A 169 8.42 8.34 -13.61
CA LYS A 169 7.93 8.28 -15.00
C LYS A 169 6.48 7.78 -15.11
N ASP A 170 5.66 8.06 -14.11
CA ASP A 170 4.25 7.75 -14.14
C ASP A 170 3.51 8.57 -15.19
N SER A 171 2.56 7.91 -15.87
CA SER A 171 1.71 8.53 -16.88
C SER A 171 0.39 9.04 -16.27
N TYR A 172 0.01 10.27 -16.56
CA TYR A 172 -1.20 10.92 -16.08
C TYR A 172 -2.00 11.56 -17.22
N CYS A 173 -3.31 11.66 -17.05
CA CYS A 173 -4.13 12.56 -17.86
C CYS A 173 -4.05 13.99 -17.29
N SER A 174 -4.37 15.01 -18.08
CA SER A 174 -4.29 16.40 -17.66
C SER A 174 -5.09 16.73 -16.40
N LYS A 175 -6.24 16.07 -16.20
CA LYS A 175 -7.07 16.27 -15.00
C LYS A 175 -6.41 15.70 -13.75
N CYS A 176 -6.02 14.43 -13.79
CA CYS A 176 -5.38 13.79 -12.65
C CYS A 176 -3.99 14.37 -12.36
N PHE A 177 -3.27 14.87 -13.37
CA PHE A 177 -2.04 15.59 -13.11
C PHE A 177 -2.32 16.86 -12.30
N ASN A 178 -3.23 17.73 -12.74
CA ASN A 178 -3.52 18.98 -12.04
C ASN A 178 -4.22 18.81 -10.67
N GLU A 179 -4.93 17.70 -10.44
CA GLU A 179 -5.57 17.41 -9.15
C GLU A 179 -4.57 16.92 -8.09
N PHE A 180 -3.52 16.21 -8.53
CA PHE A 180 -2.56 15.56 -7.62
C PHE A 180 -1.16 16.17 -7.69
N HIS A 181 -0.91 17.11 -8.61
CA HIS A 181 0.34 17.85 -8.73
C HIS A 181 -0.02 19.34 -8.67
N GLU A 182 0.29 19.97 -7.53
CA GLU A 182 0.13 21.40 -7.37
C GLU A 182 1.18 22.15 -8.19
N PRO A 183 0.88 23.35 -8.69
CA PRO A 183 1.85 24.14 -9.46
C PRO A 183 3.05 24.62 -8.62
N GLU A 184 3.02 24.43 -7.31
CA GLU A 184 4.15 24.68 -6.40
C GLU A 184 5.14 23.50 -6.34
N ASP A 185 4.70 22.29 -6.74
CA ASP A 185 5.59 21.16 -6.92
C ASP A 185 6.24 21.26 -8.31
N ASP A 186 7.53 21.61 -8.35
CA ASP A 186 8.34 21.74 -9.57
C ASP A 186 8.64 20.37 -10.23
N HIS A 187 7.58 19.63 -10.56
CA HIS A 187 7.68 18.34 -11.22
C HIS A 187 7.98 18.52 -12.72
N LYS A 188 9.06 17.91 -13.18
CA LYS A 188 9.44 17.90 -14.59
C LYS A 188 8.55 16.93 -15.35
N THR A 189 7.82 17.47 -16.33
CA THR A 189 6.90 16.69 -17.15
C THR A 189 7.32 16.59 -18.61
N PHE A 190 7.06 15.45 -19.23
CA PHE A 190 7.08 15.28 -20.69
C PHE A 190 5.67 15.07 -21.25
N THR A 191 5.47 15.44 -22.51
CA THR A 191 4.25 15.11 -23.24
C THR A 191 4.27 13.63 -23.64
N TYR A 192 3.20 12.90 -23.31
CA TYR A 192 3.08 11.49 -23.66
C TYR A 192 2.81 11.35 -25.17
N VAL A 193 3.73 10.70 -25.90
CA VAL A 193 3.56 10.40 -27.33
C VAL A 193 3.30 8.91 -27.48
N GLN A 194 2.07 8.53 -27.84
CA GLN A 194 1.74 7.15 -28.18
C GLN A 194 2.55 6.70 -29.40
N LYS A 195 3.47 5.74 -29.21
CA LYS A 195 4.07 5.00 -30.32
C LYS A 195 2.99 4.12 -30.94
N LYS A 196 2.30 4.62 -31.96
CA LYS A 196 1.41 3.79 -32.78
C LYS A 196 2.23 2.67 -33.41
N LYS A 197 2.08 1.43 -32.92
CA LYS A 197 2.62 0.24 -33.59
C LYS A 197 1.99 0.18 -35.00
N LYS A 198 2.82 0.31 -36.03
CA LYS A 198 2.43 0.23 -37.44
C LYS A 198 2.54 -1.22 -37.91
#